data_AF-A0A6J4LWP4-F1
#
_entry.id   AF-A0A6J4LWP4-F1
#
_cell.length_a   1.000
_cell.length_b   1.000
_cell.length_c   1.000
_cell.angle_alpha   90.00
_cell.angle_beta   90.00
_cell.angle_gamma   90.00
#
_symmetry.space_group_name_H-M   'P 1'
#
loop_
_entity.id
_entity.type
_entity.pdbx_description
1 polymer ?
#
loop_
_entity_poly.entity_id
_entity_poly.type
_entity_poly.pdbx_seq_one_letter_code
_entity_poly.pdbx_strand_id
1 'polypeptide(L)'
;MSRTAAQTLPTAAAGVPSTPAAATPPAWLLWAALWTVYVVWGSTYLAIRVMVETMPPLLSAGARFTVAGAVLLAVLAARGHRVRLDRATLLGATLVGTLLMGANGVVTIAEQEVPSGLAALLVASVPLWVILLRRLARERVSRRSVLAVA
;
A
#
# COMPACT_ATOMS: atom_id res chain seq x y z
N MET A 1 27.50 -66.37 2.38
CA MET A 1 27.81 -65.27 3.32
C MET A 1 28.14 -64.03 2.51
N SER A 2 27.12 -63.25 2.13
CA SER A 2 27.28 -62.06 1.27
C SER A 2 26.67 -60.88 2.01
N ARG A 3 27.52 -60.07 2.65
CA ARG A 3 27.15 -58.96 3.53
C ARG A 3 26.49 -57.82 2.75
N THR A 4 25.31 -57.46 3.22
CA THR A 4 24.59 -56.20 3.10
C THR A 4 25.51 -54.98 3.18
N ALA A 5 25.63 -54.22 2.08
CA ALA A 5 26.15 -52.86 2.08
C ALA A 5 24.97 -51.88 2.05
N ALA A 6 24.43 -51.57 3.22
CA ALA A 6 23.46 -50.50 3.39
C ALA A 6 24.17 -49.16 3.18
N GLN A 7 23.89 -48.51 2.06
CA GLN A 7 24.26 -47.12 1.81
C GLN A 7 23.60 -46.22 2.87
N THR A 8 24.40 -45.73 3.81
CA THR A 8 24.00 -44.65 4.71
C THR A 8 23.96 -43.35 3.91
N LEU A 9 22.77 -42.92 3.52
CA LEU A 9 22.53 -41.59 2.98
C LEU A 9 22.86 -40.53 4.05
N PRO A 10 23.67 -39.50 3.76
CA PRO A 10 23.86 -38.39 4.68
C PRO A 10 22.53 -37.63 4.82
N THR A 11 21.93 -37.68 6.00
CA THR A 11 20.79 -36.82 6.36
C THR A 11 21.31 -35.40 6.58
N ALA A 12 21.61 -34.69 5.49
CA ALA A 12 21.80 -33.25 5.52
C ALA A 12 20.43 -32.62 5.81
N ALA A 13 20.07 -32.56 7.09
CA ALA A 13 19.08 -31.63 7.60
C ALA A 13 19.62 -30.22 7.35
N ALA A 14 19.42 -29.74 6.12
CA ALA A 14 19.65 -28.35 5.75
C ALA A 14 18.81 -27.52 6.71
N GLY A 15 19.49 -26.85 7.65
CA GLY A 15 18.87 -25.94 8.59
C GLY A 15 18.07 -24.92 7.80
N VAL A 16 16.75 -25.00 7.89
CA VAL A 16 15.87 -23.93 7.43
C VAL A 16 16.32 -22.70 8.22
N PRO A 17 16.77 -21.61 7.58
CA PRO A 17 17.17 -20.41 8.29
C PRO A 17 15.97 -19.94 9.12
N SER A 18 16.12 -19.99 10.44
CA SER A 18 15.15 -19.44 11.37
C SER A 18 15.07 -17.95 11.09
N THR A 19 13.94 -17.50 10.54
CA THR A 19 13.67 -16.07 10.36
C THR A 19 13.79 -15.43 11.74
N PRO A 20 14.70 -14.46 11.97
CA PRO A 20 14.84 -13.86 13.29
C PRO A 20 13.50 -13.27 13.73
N ALA A 21 13.09 -13.60 14.95
CA ALA A 21 11.88 -13.05 15.54
C ALA A 21 11.99 -11.53 15.56
N ALA A 22 11.16 -10.84 14.75
CA ALA A 22 11.16 -9.39 14.67
C ALA A 22 10.86 -8.80 16.05
N ALA A 23 11.78 -7.99 16.58
CA ALA A 23 11.59 -7.28 17.83
C ALA A 23 10.35 -6.37 17.75
N THR A 24 9.54 -6.34 18.80
CA THR A 24 8.35 -5.47 18.85
C THR A 24 8.80 -4.01 18.88
N PRO A 25 8.37 -3.16 17.93
CA PRO A 25 8.76 -1.76 17.93
C PRO A 25 8.22 -1.06 19.19
N PRO A 26 8.95 -0.06 19.73
CA PRO A 26 8.52 0.67 20.92
C PRO A 26 7.25 1.49 20.62
N ALA A 27 6.39 1.66 21.64
CA ALA A 27 5.06 2.26 21.48
C ALA A 27 5.07 3.68 20.89
N TRP A 28 6.13 4.47 21.12
CA TRP A 28 6.23 5.82 20.56
C TRP A 28 6.35 5.82 19.02
N LEU A 29 6.99 4.81 18.43
CA LEU A 29 7.09 4.66 16.97
C LEU A 29 5.72 4.37 16.36
N LEU A 30 4.88 3.60 17.06
CA LEU A 30 3.49 3.36 16.65
C LEU A 30 2.70 4.68 16.64
N TRP A 31 2.79 5.46 17.71
CA TRP A 31 2.10 6.76 17.79
C TRP A 31 2.63 7.77 16.78
N ALA A 32 3.94 7.84 16.58
CA ALA A 32 4.55 8.71 15.57
C ALA A 32 4.09 8.31 14.16
N ALA A 33 4.03 7.02 13.84
CA ALA A 33 3.51 6.53 12.57
C ALA A 33 2.03 6.89 12.39
N LEU A 34 1.20 6.72 13.42
CA LEU A 34 -0.21 7.09 13.40
C LEU A 34 -0.40 8.59 13.14
N TRP A 35 0.32 9.44 13.87
CA TRP A 35 0.28 10.89 13.66
C TRP A 35 0.74 11.28 12.26
N THR A 36 1.83 10.67 11.78
CA THR A 36 2.33 10.92 10.42
C THR A 36 1.28 10.58 9.38
N VAL A 37 0.64 9.41 9.50
CA VAL A 37 -0.46 9.02 8.61
C VAL A 37 -1.59 10.04 8.73
N TYR A 38 -2.05 10.38 9.93
CA TYR A 38 -3.20 11.28 10.10
C TYR A 38 -2.96 12.67 9.52
N VAL A 39 -1.79 13.25 9.77
CA VAL A 39 -1.45 14.58 9.27
C VAL A 39 -1.24 14.54 7.76
N VAL A 40 -0.40 13.64 7.26
CA VAL A 40 -0.02 13.61 5.82
C VAL A 40 -1.20 13.16 4.96
N TRP A 41 -1.93 12.11 5.35
CA TRP A 41 -3.12 11.68 4.60
C TRP A 41 -4.30 12.62 4.79
N GLY A 42 -4.56 13.07 6.02
CA GLY A 42 -5.66 14.01 6.29
C GLY A 42 -5.51 15.31 5.52
N SER A 43 -4.30 15.89 5.50
CA SER A 43 -4.02 17.11 4.75
C SER A 43 -4.12 16.92 3.24
N THR A 44 -3.97 15.69 2.73
CA THR A 44 -4.07 15.41 1.29
C THR A 44 -5.48 15.69 0.79
N TYR A 45 -6.52 15.27 1.53
CA TYR A 45 -7.92 15.59 1.17
C TYR A 45 -8.15 17.11 1.21
N LEU A 46 -7.70 17.79 2.25
CA LEU A 46 -7.82 19.25 2.29
C LEU A 46 -7.12 19.93 1.10
N ALA A 47 -5.91 19.49 0.76
CA ALA A 47 -5.16 20.03 -0.37
C ALA A 47 -5.85 19.74 -1.71
N ILE A 48 -6.44 18.55 -1.88
CA ILE A 48 -7.22 18.19 -3.08
C ILE A 48 -8.40 19.14 -3.22
N ARG A 49 -9.20 19.33 -2.17
CA ARG A 49 -10.33 20.26 -2.18
C ARG A 49 -9.94 21.66 -2.65
N VAL A 50 -8.87 22.21 -2.09
CA VAL A 50 -8.37 23.55 -2.49
C VAL A 50 -7.85 23.54 -3.93
N MET A 51 -7.18 22.47 -4.36
CA MET A 51 -6.63 22.36 -5.71
C MET A 51 -7.73 22.32 -6.79
N VAL A 52 -8.80 21.56 -6.56
CA VAL A 52 -9.88 21.40 -7.55
C VAL A 52 -10.74 22.64 -7.74
N GLU A 53 -10.60 23.65 -6.87
CA GLU A 53 -11.21 24.97 -7.06
C GLU A 53 -10.53 25.77 -8.18
N THR A 54 -9.28 25.46 -8.53
CA THR A 54 -8.49 26.20 -9.53
C THR A 54 -8.03 25.35 -10.72
N MET A 55 -7.98 24.03 -10.57
CA MET A 55 -7.55 23.11 -11.62
C MET A 55 -8.60 22.02 -11.89
N PRO A 56 -8.77 21.59 -13.16
CA PRO A 56 -9.60 20.43 -13.47
C PRO A 56 -9.14 19.19 -12.67
N PRO A 57 -10.05 18.40 -12.09
CA PRO A 57 -9.74 17.36 -11.11
C PRO A 57 -8.83 16.25 -11.67
N LEU A 58 -9.13 15.75 -12.87
CA LEU A 58 -8.30 14.70 -13.48
C LEU A 58 -6.90 15.23 -13.87
N LEU A 59 -6.80 16.49 -14.28
CA LEU A 59 -5.52 17.11 -14.60
C LEU A 59 -4.68 17.30 -13.33
N SER A 60 -5.28 17.78 -12.25
CA SER A 60 -4.67 17.89 -10.93
C SER A 60 -4.16 16.53 -10.43
N ALA A 61 -5.01 15.50 -10.47
CA ALA A 61 -4.64 14.14 -10.08
C ALA A 61 -3.48 13.60 -10.95
N GLY A 62 -3.61 13.71 -12.28
CA GLY A 62 -2.57 13.28 -13.23
C GLY A 62 -1.24 13.98 -12.99
N ALA A 63 -1.25 15.31 -12.86
CA ALA A 63 -0.05 16.11 -12.58
C ALA A 63 0.64 15.67 -11.28
N ARG A 64 -0.13 15.42 -10.21
CA ARG A 64 0.42 14.93 -8.94
C ARG A 64 1.15 13.60 -9.09
N PHE A 65 0.56 12.63 -9.80
CA PHE A 65 1.17 11.32 -10.04
C PHE A 65 2.37 11.41 -10.98
N THR A 66 2.31 12.26 -12.02
CA THR A 66 3.44 12.49 -12.92
C THR A 66 4.63 13.12 -12.18
N VAL A 67 4.39 14.13 -11.35
CA VAL A 67 5.44 14.76 -10.52
C VAL A 67 6.03 13.75 -9.54
N ALA A 68 5.21 12.97 -8.85
CA ALA A 68 5.69 11.93 -7.93
C ALA A 68 6.55 10.88 -8.65
N GLY A 69 6.12 10.43 -9.84
CA GLY A 69 6.89 9.51 -10.68
C GLY A 69 8.22 10.10 -11.15
N ALA A 70 8.22 11.36 -11.58
CA ALA A 70 9.44 12.06 -11.99
C ALA A 70 10.44 12.22 -10.84
N VAL A 71 9.96 12.60 -9.65
CA VAL A 71 10.79 12.69 -8.44
C VAL A 71 11.37 11.32 -8.08
N LEU A 72 10.56 10.26 -8.14
CA LEU A 72 11.03 8.90 -7.85
C LEU A 72 12.14 8.48 -8.83
N LEU A 73 11.96 8.73 -10.13
CA LEU A 73 12.97 8.44 -11.15
C LEU A 73 14.25 9.27 -10.94
N ALA A 74 14.11 10.55 -10.59
CA ALA A 74 15.24 11.43 -10.28
C ALA A 74 16.04 10.94 -9.06
N VAL A 75 15.35 10.54 -7.97
CA VAL A 75 16.00 9.97 -6.78
C VAL A 75 16.71 8.67 -7.11
N LEU A 76 16.10 7.81 -7.93
CA LEU A 76 16.69 6.54 -8.32
C LEU A 76 17.94 6.72 -9.19
N ALA A 77 17.90 7.69 -10.12
CA ALA A 77 19.05 8.11 -10.92
C ALA A 77 20.17 8.69 -10.04
N ALA A 78 19.84 9.56 -9.09
CA ALA A 78 20.79 10.14 -8.14
C ALA A 78 21.46 9.09 -7.24
N ARG A 79 20.76 7.98 -6.94
CA ARG A 79 21.31 6.82 -6.21
C ARG A 79 22.07 5.84 -7.11
N GLY A 80 22.32 6.17 -8.37
CA GLY A 80 23.08 5.34 -9.31
C GLY A 80 22.38 4.06 -9.77
N HIS A 81 21.08 3.92 -9.50
CA HIS A 81 20.33 2.73 -9.90
C HIS A 81 19.92 2.84 -11.37
N ARG A 82 20.26 1.83 -12.17
CA ARG A 82 19.80 1.72 -13.56
C ARG A 82 18.44 1.06 -13.59
N VAL A 83 17.40 1.84 -13.90
CA VAL A 83 16.05 1.31 -14.12
C VAL A 83 16.03 0.56 -15.44
N ARG A 84 16.17 -0.77 -15.41
CA ARG A 84 15.93 -1.62 -16.59
C ARG A 84 14.44 -1.88 -16.68
N LEU A 85 13.76 -1.10 -17.50
CA LEU A 85 12.34 -1.29 -17.81
C LEU A 85 12.23 -2.29 -18.95
N ASP A 86 12.12 -3.58 -18.63
CA ASP A 86 11.65 -4.55 -19.61
C ASP A 86 10.17 -4.27 -19.94
N ARG A 87 9.72 -4.64 -21.14
CA ARG A 87 8.35 -4.38 -21.63
C ARG A 87 7.28 -4.89 -20.67
N ALA A 88 7.48 -6.06 -20.07
CA ALA A 88 6.54 -6.62 -19.09
C ALA A 88 6.47 -5.76 -17.82
N THR A 89 7.61 -5.26 -17.35
CA THR A 89 7.68 -4.38 -16.16
C THR A 89 7.05 -3.03 -16.46
N LEU A 90 7.30 -2.46 -17.64
CA LEU A 90 6.72 -1.20 -18.07
C LEU A 90 5.19 -1.29 -18.19
N LEU A 91 4.67 -2.36 -18.80
CA LEU A 91 3.22 -2.60 -18.89
C LEU A 91 2.59 -2.77 -17.51
N GLY A 92 3.20 -3.58 -16.64
CA GLY A 92 2.72 -3.76 -15.27
C GLY A 92 2.71 -2.46 -14.47
N ALA A 93 3.80 -1.69 -14.54
CA ALA A 93 3.90 -0.39 -13.88
C ALA A 93 2.89 0.62 -14.42
N THR A 94 2.67 0.63 -15.74
CA THR A 94 1.70 1.52 -16.39
C THR A 94 0.28 1.15 -15.97
N LEU A 95 -0.06 -0.13 -15.94
CA LEU A 95 -1.38 -0.62 -15.52
C LEU A 95 -1.65 -0.26 -14.06
N VAL A 96 -0.72 -0.61 -13.16
CA VAL A 96 -0.86 -0.32 -11.72
C VAL A 96 -0.89 1.18 -11.47
N GLY A 97 -0.02 1.95 -12.12
CA GLY A 97 0.02 3.40 -12.00
C GLY A 97 -1.27 4.06 -12.49
N THR A 98 -1.81 3.62 -13.62
CA THR A 98 -3.09 4.12 -14.17
C THR A 98 -4.27 3.76 -13.27
N LEU A 99 -4.30 2.53 -12.74
CA LEU A 99 -5.37 2.11 -11.83
C LEU A 99 -5.32 2.89 -10.51
N LEU A 100 -4.11 3.10 -9.97
CA LEU A 100 -3.91 3.90 -8.76
C LEU A 100 -4.31 5.36 -8.98
N MET A 101 -3.94 5.94 -10.13
CA MET A 101 -4.36 7.28 -10.53
C MET A 101 -5.88 7.36 -10.69
N GLY A 102 -6.51 6.37 -11.33
CA GLY A 102 -7.96 6.32 -11.51
C GLY A 102 -8.71 6.24 -10.18
N ALA A 103 -8.29 5.36 -9.29
CA ALA A 103 -8.88 5.24 -7.96
C ALA A 103 -8.78 6.54 -7.15
N ASN A 104 -7.63 7.23 -7.19
CA ASN A 104 -7.46 8.54 -6.54
C ASN A 104 -8.18 9.66 -7.30
N GLY A 105 -8.30 9.55 -8.61
CA GLY A 105 -9.00 10.51 -9.47
C GLY A 105 -10.49 10.55 -9.17
N VAL A 106 -11.11 9.40 -8.87
CA VAL A 106 -12.51 9.34 -8.42
C VAL A 106 -12.70 10.15 -7.13
N VAL A 107 -11.78 10.06 -6.17
CA VAL A 107 -11.82 10.88 -4.94
C VAL A 107 -11.68 12.36 -5.29
N THR A 108 -10.75 12.70 -6.19
CA THR A 108 -10.50 14.07 -6.64
C THR A 108 -11.73 14.69 -7.33
N ILE A 109 -12.48 13.89 -8.10
CA ILE A 109 -13.76 14.29 -8.70
C ILE A 109 -14.84 14.45 -7.61
N ALA A 110 -14.94 13.49 -6.68
CA ALA A 110 -15.93 13.55 -5.61
C ALA A 110 -15.74 14.79 -4.73
N GLU A 111 -14.51 15.21 -4.47
CA GLU A 111 -14.18 16.40 -3.68
C GLU A 111 -14.59 17.73 -4.32
N GLN A 112 -15.05 17.75 -5.58
CA GLN A 112 -15.67 18.94 -6.16
C GLN A 112 -17.01 19.27 -5.50
N GLU A 113 -17.76 18.24 -5.12
CA GLU A 113 -19.12 18.35 -4.54
C GLU A 113 -19.15 17.96 -3.05
N VAL A 114 -18.18 17.15 -2.60
CA VAL A 114 -18.12 16.61 -1.24
C VAL A 114 -17.09 17.36 -0.40
N PRO A 115 -17.45 17.86 0.80
CA PRO A 115 -16.49 18.42 1.74
C PRO A 115 -15.36 17.43 2.08
N SER A 116 -14.12 17.92 2.13
CA SER A 116 -12.92 17.10 2.38
C SER A 116 -12.99 16.31 3.71
N GLY A 117 -13.67 16.85 4.73
CA GLY A 117 -13.92 16.13 5.99
C GLY A 117 -14.78 14.88 5.80
N LEU A 118 -15.83 14.96 4.98
CA LEU A 118 -16.66 13.80 4.65
C LEU A 118 -15.90 12.81 3.76
N ALA A 119 -15.11 13.30 2.79
CA ALA A 119 -14.24 12.45 1.98
C ALA A 119 -13.26 11.66 2.86
N ALA A 120 -12.59 12.33 3.80
CA ALA A 120 -11.67 11.70 4.75
C ALA A 120 -12.37 10.65 5.63
N LEU A 121 -13.57 10.94 6.13
CA LEU A 121 -14.36 9.99 6.93
C LEU A 121 -14.76 8.74 6.13
N LEU A 122 -15.19 8.92 4.88
CA LEU A 122 -15.55 7.81 4.01
C LEU A 122 -14.35 6.91 3.68
N VAL A 123 -13.17 7.49 3.45
CA VAL A 123 -11.96 6.68 3.22
C VAL A 123 -11.47 6.03 4.53
N ALA A 124 -11.59 6.70 5.67
CA ALA A 124 -11.29 6.12 6.97
C ALA A 124 -12.19 4.91 7.29
N SER A 125 -13.38 4.82 6.69
CA SER A 125 -14.30 3.68 6.84
C SER A 125 -13.97 2.47 5.96
N VAL A 126 -12.92 2.53 5.12
CA VAL A 126 -12.52 1.39 4.25
C VAL A 126 -12.33 0.07 5.02
N PRO A 127 -11.68 0.03 6.20
CA PRO A 127 -11.54 -1.22 6.96
C PRO A 127 -12.89 -1.83 7.38
N LEU A 128 -13.91 -0.99 7.65
CA LEU A 128 -15.27 -1.45 7.97
C LEU A 128 -15.89 -2.14 6.75
N TRP A 129 -15.76 -1.53 5.55
CA TRP A 129 -16.22 -2.13 4.30
C TRP A 129 -15.51 -3.46 4.02
N VAL A 130 -14.19 -3.55 4.25
CA VAL A 130 -13.43 -4.80 4.10
C VAL A 130 -13.98 -5.88 5.01
N ILE A 131 -14.24 -5.58 6.29
CA ILE A 131 -14.83 -6.56 7.23
C ILE A 131 -16.21 -7.01 6.77
N LEU A 132 -17.05 -6.07 6.33
CA LEU A 132 -18.39 -6.36 5.84
C LEU A 132 -18.36 -7.29 4.62
N LEU A 133 -17.54 -6.97 3.63
CA LEU A 133 -17.38 -7.76 2.41
C LEU A 133 -16.83 -9.17 2.71
N ARG A 134 -15.86 -9.29 3.61
CA ARG A 134 -15.32 -10.60 4.04
C ARG A 134 -16.38 -11.45 4.72
N ARG A 135 -17.23 -10.84 5.56
CA ARG A 135 -18.36 -11.55 6.17
C ARG A 135 -19.38 -11.98 5.12
N LEU A 136 -19.69 -11.13 4.14
CA LEU A 136 -20.61 -11.45 3.05
C LEU A 136 -20.08 -12.58 2.17
N ALA A 137 -18.75 -12.61 1.93
CA ALA A 137 -18.04 -13.69 1.25
C ALA A 137 -17.90 -14.98 2.09
N ARG A 138 -18.50 -15.05 3.28
CA ARG A 138 -18.42 -16.17 4.25
C ARG A 138 -17.00 -16.51 4.71
N GLU A 139 -16.08 -15.55 4.67
CA GLU A 139 -14.76 -15.70 5.28
C GLU A 139 -14.84 -15.59 6.81
N ARG A 140 -14.01 -16.37 7.51
CA ARG A 140 -13.92 -16.29 8.98
C ARG A 140 -13.15 -15.04 9.39
N VAL A 141 -13.86 -14.01 9.83
CA VAL A 141 -13.25 -12.80 10.42
C VAL A 141 -13.12 -12.97 11.94
N SER A 142 -11.91 -12.80 12.47
CA SER A 142 -11.63 -12.86 13.92
C SER A 142 -12.37 -11.76 14.68
N ARG A 143 -12.97 -12.11 15.83
CA ARG A 143 -13.71 -11.14 16.69
C ARG A 143 -12.85 -9.96 17.15
N ARG A 144 -11.54 -10.19 17.32
CA ARG A 144 -10.58 -9.13 17.70
C ARG A 144 -10.39 -8.09 16.59
N SER A 145 -10.39 -8.51 15.32
CA SER A 145 -10.29 -7.61 14.17
C SER A 145 -11.56 -6.78 13.97
N VAL A 146 -12.72 -7.31 14.36
CA VAL A 146 -13.99 -6.57 14.31
C VAL A 146 -14.03 -5.49 15.39
N LEU A 147 -13.65 -5.83 16.63
CA LEU A 147 -13.60 -4.87 17.74
C LEU A 147 -12.50 -3.82 17.59
N ALA A 148 -11.41 -4.12 16.88
CA ALA A 148 -10.34 -3.15 16.64
C ALA A 148 -10.70 -2.10 15.58
N VAL A 149 -11.74 -2.34 14.78
CA VAL A 149 -12.14 -1.49 13.65
C VAL A 149 -13.48 -0.79 13.88
N ALA A 150 -14.32 -1.32 14.77
CA ALA A 150 -15.59 -0.72 15.21
C ALA A 150 -15.36 0.31 16.33
#